data_AF-A0A834AHE9-F1
#
_entry.id   AF-A0A834AHE9-F1
#
_cell.length_a   1.000
_cell.length_b   1.000
_cell.length_c   1.000
_cell.angle_alpha   90.00
_cell.angle_beta   90.00
_cell.angle_gamma   90.00
#
_symmetry.space_group_name_H-M   'P 1'
#
loop_
_entity.id
_entity.type
_entity.pdbx_description
1 polymer ?
#
loop_
_entity_poly.entity_id
_entity_poly.type
_entity_poly.pdbx_seq_one_letter_code
_entity_poly.pdbx_strand_id
1 'polypeptide(L)'
;MQEKAKEIYMTFLSSKASSQVNVEGQSRLNEKILEEPHPLMFQKLQDQIFNLMKYDSYSRFLKSDLFLKHKRTEEEEEDPPDAQTAAKRASRIYNT
;
A
#
# COMPACT_ATOMS: atom_id res chain seq x y z
N MET A 1 18.95 -16.44 -8.69
CA MET A 1 18.34 -16.53 -7.35
C MET A 1 19.28 -16.02 -6.27
N GLN A 2 20.53 -16.50 -6.22
CA GLN A 2 21.54 -16.07 -5.25
C GLN A 2 21.87 -14.57 -5.31
N GLU A 3 22.04 -14.00 -6.50
CA GLU A 3 22.28 -12.56 -6.67
C GLU A 3 21.15 -11.71 -6.08
N LYS A 4 19.89 -12.03 -6.41
CA LYS A 4 18.72 -11.34 -5.87
C LYS A 4 18.60 -11.50 -4.36
N ALA A 5 18.87 -12.68 -3.82
CA ALA A 5 18.85 -12.91 -2.37
C ALA A 5 19.89 -12.04 -1.66
N LYS A 6 21.10 -11.93 -2.23
CA LYS A 6 22.17 -11.07 -1.70
C LYS A 6 21.81 -9.59 -1.78
N GLU A 7 21.23 -9.14 -2.89
CA GLU A 7 20.76 -7.76 -3.06
C GLU A 7 19.71 -7.39 -2.00
N ILE A 8 18.71 -8.26 -1.80
CA ILE A 8 17.66 -8.06 -0.78
C ILE A 8 18.28 -7.99 0.60
N TYR A 9 19.17 -8.93 0.93
CA TYR A 9 19.83 -8.96 2.24
C TYR A 9 20.65 -7.69 2.49
N MET A 10 21.48 -7.28 1.54
CA MET A 10 22.36 -6.11 1.70
C MET A 10 21.58 -4.79 1.78
N THR A 11 20.46 -4.69 1.05
CA THR A 11 19.69 -3.45 0.97
C THR A 11 18.73 -3.26 2.15
N PHE A 12 18.16 -4.36 2.68
CA PHE A 12 17.05 -4.28 3.63
C PHE A 12 17.30 -5.00 4.97
N LEU A 13 18.16 -6.02 5.04
CA LEU A 13 18.28 -6.88 6.22
C LEU A 13 19.62 -6.78 6.95
N SER A 14 20.70 -6.46 6.24
CA SER A 14 22.04 -6.29 6.77
C SER A 14 22.05 -5.26 7.91
N SER A 15 22.93 -5.45 8.89
CA SER A 15 23.15 -4.46 9.95
C SER A 15 23.71 -3.13 9.44
N LYS A 16 24.23 -3.11 8.21
CA LYS A 16 24.75 -1.93 7.52
C LYS A 16 23.84 -1.46 6.38
N ALA A 17 22.64 -2.01 6.27
CA ALA A 17 21.69 -1.68 5.21
C ALA A 17 21.25 -0.20 5.32
N SER A 18 21.27 0.52 4.19
CA SER A 18 20.78 1.91 4.14
C SER A 18 19.26 2.01 4.26
N SER A 19 18.54 1.00 3.76
CA SER A 19 17.08 0.92 3.79
C SER A 19 16.64 -0.21 4.71
N GLN A 20 17.26 -0.32 5.89
CA GLN A 20 16.97 -1.40 6.83
C GLN A 20 15.48 -1.42 7.21
N VAL A 21 14.81 -2.55 6.97
CA VAL A 21 13.40 -2.71 7.31
C VAL A 21 13.24 -3.18 8.75
N ASN A 22 12.14 -2.83 9.40
CA ASN A 22 11.84 -3.21 10.78
C ASN A 22 11.21 -4.61 10.85
N VAL A 23 12.01 -5.64 11.17
CA VAL A 23 11.54 -7.03 11.33
C VAL A 23 11.94 -7.61 12.69
N GLU A 24 11.10 -8.49 13.23
CA GLU A 24 11.40 -9.16 14.49
C GLU A 24 12.51 -10.19 14.30
N GLY A 25 13.44 -10.28 15.26
CA GLY A 25 14.54 -11.24 15.20
C GLY A 25 15.65 -10.85 14.21
N GLN A 26 15.70 -9.60 13.77
CA GLN A 26 16.72 -9.08 12.87
C GLN A 26 18.16 -9.33 13.35
N SER A 27 18.40 -9.30 14.66
CA SER A 27 19.69 -9.62 15.27
C SER A 27 20.16 -11.07 15.01
N ARG A 28 19.23 -11.97 14.66
CA ARG A 28 19.53 -13.37 14.32
C ARG A 28 19.79 -13.57 12.82
N LEU A 29 19.45 -12.59 11.98
CA LEU A 29 19.71 -12.63 10.55
C LEU A 29 21.18 -12.33 10.29
N ASN A 30 21.86 -13.27 9.64
CA ASN A 30 23.25 -13.17 9.24
C ASN A 30 23.41 -13.63 7.79
N GLU A 31 24.61 -13.49 7.23
CA GLU A 31 24.90 -13.90 5.86
C GLU A 31 24.70 -15.41 5.61
N LYS A 32 24.55 -16.25 6.65
CA LYS A 32 24.30 -17.69 6.49
C LYS A 32 22.97 -17.97 5.80
N ILE A 33 21.99 -17.06 5.91
CA ILE A 33 20.74 -17.21 5.16
C ILE A 33 20.99 -17.22 3.64
N LEU A 34 22.12 -16.67 3.17
CA LEU A 34 22.51 -16.62 1.76
C LEU A 34 23.26 -17.87 1.28
N GLU A 35 23.61 -18.81 2.17
CA GLU A 35 24.29 -20.06 1.80
C GLU A 35 23.36 -20.99 1.01
N GLU A 36 22.08 -21.04 1.40
CA GLU A 36 21.05 -21.86 0.73
C GLU A 36 19.87 -20.98 0.25
N PRO A 37 20.04 -20.21 -0.83
CA PRO A 37 18.97 -19.34 -1.33
C PRO A 37 17.83 -20.19 -1.90
N HIS A 38 16.61 -19.96 -1.40
CA HIS A 38 15.40 -20.62 -1.89
C HIS A 38 14.23 -19.62 -1.97
N PRO A 39 13.19 -19.87 -2.79
CA PRO A 39 12.13 -18.90 -3.06
C PRO A 39 11.37 -18.39 -1.83
N LEU A 40 11.34 -19.17 -0.75
CA LEU A 40 10.58 -18.88 0.46
C LEU A 40 11.44 -18.36 1.62
N MET A 41 12.75 -18.12 1.40
CA MET A 41 13.70 -17.80 2.48
C MET A 41 13.36 -16.51 3.23
N PHE A 42 12.67 -15.58 2.58
CA PHE A 42 12.23 -14.32 3.17
C PHE A 42 10.74 -14.27 3.49
N GLN A 43 9.98 -15.36 3.30
CA GLN A 43 8.52 -15.35 3.43
C GLN A 43 8.08 -14.82 4.81
N LYS A 44 8.68 -15.33 5.89
CA LYS A 44 8.36 -14.90 7.25
C LYS A 44 8.65 -13.41 7.48
N LEU A 45 9.76 -12.91 6.93
CA LEU A 45 10.13 -11.49 7.04
C LEU A 45 9.19 -10.61 6.22
N GLN A 46 8.79 -11.08 5.04
CA GLN A 46 7.80 -10.41 4.20
C GLN A 46 6.44 -10.33 4.91
N ASP A 47 5.99 -11.40 5.56
CA ASP A 47 4.72 -11.41 6.30
C ASP A 47 4.73 -10.41 7.46
N GLN A 48 5.87 -10.27 8.15
CA GLN A 48 6.04 -9.26 9.20
C GLN A 48 5.93 -7.84 8.66
N ILE A 49 6.64 -7.53 7.56
CA ILE A 49 6.56 -6.22 6.91
C ILE A 49 5.17 -5.94 6.35
N PHE A 50 4.53 -6.94 5.76
CA PHE A 50 3.16 -6.82 5.25
C PHE A 50 2.20 -6.42 6.37
N ASN A 51 2.24 -7.12 7.51
CA ASN A 51 1.38 -6.80 8.65
C ASN A 51 1.72 -5.43 9.26
N LEU A 52 3.00 -5.10 9.40
CA LEU A 52 3.45 -3.79 9.86
C LEU A 52 2.85 -2.68 8.97
N MET A 53 3.02 -2.79 7.66
CA MET A 53 2.46 -1.80 6.72
C MET A 53 0.94 -1.77 6.77
N LYS A 54 0.28 -2.94 6.80
CA LYS A 54 -1.19 -3.05 6.84
C LYS A 54 -1.79 -2.28 8.01
N TYR A 55 -1.21 -2.40 9.20
CA TYR A 55 -1.76 -1.80 10.41
C TYR A 55 -1.28 -0.37 10.68
N ASP A 56 -0.14 0.03 10.14
CA ASP A 56 0.40 1.39 10.30
C ASP A 56 0.25 2.23 9.01
N SER A 57 1.16 2.04 8.06
CA SER A 57 1.29 2.94 6.90
C SER A 57 0.08 2.89 5.96
N TYR A 58 -0.49 1.71 5.72
CA TYR A 58 -1.69 1.53 4.91
C TYR A 58 -2.92 2.12 5.60
N SER A 59 -3.06 1.89 6.91
CA SER A 59 -4.13 2.49 7.73
C SER A 59 -4.07 4.03 7.70
N ARG A 60 -2.87 4.61 7.76
CA ARG A 60 -2.66 6.07 7.61
C ARG A 60 -2.91 6.55 6.19
N PHE A 61 -2.51 5.79 5.17
CA PHE A 61 -2.74 6.11 3.76
C PHE A 61 -4.23 6.25 3.43
N LEU A 62 -5.07 5.32 3.88
CA LEU A 62 -6.53 5.38 3.65
C LEU A 62 -7.21 6.59 4.30
N LYS A 63 -6.57 7.21 5.30
CA LYS A 63 -7.06 8.42 5.97
C LYS A 63 -6.40 9.70 5.43
N SER A 64 -5.40 9.57 4.56
CA SER A 64 -4.65 10.70 4.04
C SER A 64 -5.45 11.48 3.01
N ASP A 65 -5.17 12.78 2.92
CA ASP A 65 -5.78 13.66 1.90
C ASP A 65 -5.51 13.17 0.48
N LEU A 66 -4.36 12.51 0.26
CA LEU A 66 -4.03 11.92 -1.04
C LEU A 66 -5.09 10.91 -1.45
N PHE A 67 -5.38 9.93 -0.61
CA PHE A 67 -6.38 8.90 -0.90
C PHE A 67 -7.79 9.49 -0.97
N LEU A 68 -8.15 10.34 0.01
CA LEU A 68 -9.50 10.92 0.09
C LEU A 68 -9.82 11.84 -1.09
N LYS A 69 -8.83 12.58 -1.62
CA LYS A 69 -9.01 13.42 -2.80
C LYS A 69 -9.29 12.58 -4.05
N HIS A 70 -8.53 11.51 -4.28
CA HIS A 70 -8.75 10.62 -5.42
C HIS A 70 -10.11 9.93 -5.32
N LYS A 71 -10.45 9.42 -4.13
CA LYS A 71 -11.75 8.79 -3.89
C LYS A 71 -12.93 9.73 -4.20
N ARG A 72 -12.82 11.01 -3.81
CA ARG A 72 -13.87 12.00 -4.12
C ARG A 72 -14.01 12.24 -5.63
N THR A 73 -12.89 12.36 -6.34
CA THR A 73 -12.93 12.50 -7.81
C THR A 73 -13.59 11.30 -8.47
N GLU A 74 -13.31 10.08 -8.02
CA GLU A 74 -13.98 8.86 -8.53
C GLU A 74 -15.49 8.86 -8.24
N GLU A 75 -15.91 9.30 -7.05
CA GLU A 75 -17.34 9.41 -6.69
C GLU A 75 -18.07 10.53 -7.48
N GLU A 76 -17.40 11.65 -7.79
CA GLU A 76 -17.94 12.75 -8.61
C GLU A 76 -18.02 12.40 -10.11
N GLU A 77 -17.20 11.47 -10.61
CA GLU A 77 -17.28 10.98 -12.00
C GLU A 77 -18.43 9.97 -12.22
N GLU A 78 -18.90 9.29 -11.17
CA GLU A 78 -20.03 8.36 -11.24
C GLU A 78 -21.41 9.06 -11.11
N ASP A 79 -21.48 10.28 -10.55
CA ASP A 79 -22.71 11.06 -10.48
C ASP A 79 -22.81 12.06 -11.67
N PRO A 80 -23.69 11.82 -12.67
CA PRO A 80 -23.82 12.73 -13.79
C PRO A 80 -24.36 14.10 -13.33
N PRO A 81 -23.78 15.23 -13.79
CA PRO A 81 -24.12 16.58 -13.34
C PRO A 81 -25.45 17.13 -13.91
N ASP A 82 -26.48 16.28 -14.07
CA ASP A 82 -27.75 16.71 -14.69
C ASP A 82 -29.05 16.18 -14.06
N ALA A 83 -28.99 15.45 -12.94
CA ALA A 83 -30.23 15.03 -12.26
C ALA A 83 -30.93 16.19 -11.50
N GLN A 84 -30.19 17.19 -11.01
CA GLN A 84 -30.75 18.28 -10.21
C GLN A 84 -31.42 19.39 -11.05
N THR A 85 -30.98 19.58 -12.30
CA THR A 85 -31.45 20.67 -13.18
C THR A 85 -32.70 20.28 -13.97
N ALA A 86 -32.84 19.00 -14.33
CA ALA A 86 -34.00 18.47 -15.03
C ALA A 86 -35.28 18.49 -14.16
N ALA A 87 -35.17 18.14 -12.87
CA ALA A 87 -36.30 18.10 -11.95
C ALA A 87 -36.97 19.48 -11.76
N LYS A 88 -36.18 20.56 -11.72
CA LYS A 88 -36.71 21.94 -11.57
C LYS A 88 -37.35 22.48 -12.85
N ARG A 89 -36.91 22.02 -14.03
CA ARG A 89 -37.52 22.38 -15.32
C ARG A 89 -38.85 21.67 -15.51
N ALA A 90 -38.96 20.39 -15.15
CA ALA A 90 -40.20 19.62 -15.27
C ALA A 90 -41.31 20.17 -14.36
N SER A 91 -41.02 20.55 -13.11
CA SER A 91 -42.04 21.14 -12.21
C SER A 91 -42.60 22.49 -12.69
N ARG A 92 -41.91 23.21 -13.58
CA ARG A 92 -42.39 24.47 -14.13
C ARG A 92 -43.43 24.30 -15.24
N ILE A 93 -43.48 23.13 -15.89
CA ILE A 93 -44.30 22.88 -17.07
C ILE A 93 -45.71 22.37 -16.68
N TYR A 94 -45.85 21.76 -15.49
CA TYR A 94 -47.13 21.21 -15.02
C TYR A 94 -47.99 22.19 -14.19
N ASN A 95 -47.51 23.42 -13.97
CA ASN A 95 -48.25 24.48 -13.27
C ASN A 95 -48.51 25.68 -14.21
N THR A 96 -49.30 25.46 -15.26
CA THR A 96 -50.01 26.52 -16.00
C THR A 96 -51.36 26.02 -16.44
#